data_AF-A0A6A5ZTF5-F1
#
_entry.id   AF-A0A6A5ZTF5-F1
#
_cell.length_a   1.000
_cell.length_b   1.000
_cell.length_c   1.000
_cell.angle_alpha   90.00
_cell.angle_beta   90.00
_cell.angle_gamma   90.00
#
_symmetry.space_group_name_H-M   'P 1'
#
loop_
_entity.id
_entity.type
_entity.pdbx_description
1 polymer ?
#
loop_
_entity_poly.entity_id
_entity_poly.type
_entity_poly.pdbx_seq_one_letter_code
_entity_poly.pdbx_strand_id
1 'polypeptide(L)'
;MDTEWEELERMATAAGAADAQIADESPKPDAIARWQKLFNYNPMEASSIITAQRADLTRPRITDEHWDLVRAEKEAVGYDREAYEHSLQLGDILKKQSATIPMKGADGEVMFMFRLGGLLDSVEKVKEVAGLEEVPVEKEAWGEMGPAKFCFVSKNAQGKIEEWLQQQRVEEKR
;
A
#
# COMPACT_ATOMS: atom_id res chain seq x y z
N MET A 1 24.47 -7.54 -21.67
CA MET A 1 24.80 -8.33 -20.48
C MET A 1 23.80 -9.47 -20.41
N ASP A 2 24.17 -10.58 -19.77
CA ASP A 2 23.32 -11.75 -19.67
C ASP A 2 22.23 -11.47 -18.62
N THR A 3 20.95 -11.51 -19.00
CA THR A 3 19.82 -11.13 -18.12
C THR A 3 19.80 -11.97 -16.83
N GLU A 4 20.26 -13.22 -16.91
CA GLU A 4 20.40 -14.10 -15.75
C GLU A 4 21.42 -13.58 -14.74
N TRP A 5 22.53 -13.01 -15.21
CA TRP A 5 23.58 -12.47 -14.35
C TRP A 5 23.13 -11.19 -13.65
N GLU A 6 22.45 -10.30 -14.37
CA GLU A 6 21.86 -9.08 -13.79
C GLU A 6 20.84 -9.42 -12.69
N GLU A 7 20.02 -10.45 -12.90
CA GLU A 7 19.04 -10.89 -11.90
C GLU A 7 19.69 -11.53 -10.68
N LEU A 8 20.77 -12.31 -10.87
CA LEU A 8 21.54 -12.87 -9.76
C LEU A 8 22.18 -11.77 -8.90
N GLU A 9 22.77 -10.75 -9.52
CA GLU A 9 23.34 -9.60 -8.81
C GLU A 9 22.26 -8.81 -8.05
N ARG A 10 21.08 -8.62 -8.66
CA ARG A 10 19.93 -7.99 -8.01
C ARG A 10 19.49 -8.79 -6.78
N MET A 11 19.33 -10.10 -6.90
CA MET A 11 18.92 -10.97 -5.79
C MET A 11 19.96 -11.03 -4.68
N ALA A 12 21.25 -11.08 -5.02
CA ALA A 12 22.33 -11.06 -4.03
C ALA A 12 22.34 -9.74 -3.24
N THR A 13 22.13 -8.62 -3.93
CA THR A 13 22.00 -7.30 -3.30
C THR A 13 20.78 -7.24 -2.38
N ALA A 14 19.62 -7.72 -2.85
CA ALA A 14 18.40 -7.75 -2.04
C ALA A 14 18.54 -8.63 -0.79
N ALA A 15 19.24 -9.76 -0.90
CA ALA A 15 19.52 -10.65 0.22
C ALA A 15 20.48 -10.01 1.24
N GLY A 16 21.48 -9.25 0.79
CA GLY A 16 22.43 -8.56 1.66
C GLY A 16 21.89 -7.30 2.35
N ALA A 17 20.68 -6.84 1.99
CA ALA A 17 20.09 -5.63 2.56
C ALA A 17 19.77 -5.81 4.06
N ALA A 18 19.99 -4.75 4.84
CA ALA A 18 19.87 -4.79 6.30
C ALA A 18 18.49 -5.24 6.81
N ASP A 19 17.43 -4.88 6.10
CA ASP A 19 16.06 -5.26 6.43
C ASP A 19 15.74 -6.74 6.11
N ALA A 20 16.33 -7.30 5.05
CA ALA A 20 16.22 -8.72 4.72
C ALA A 20 16.95 -9.61 5.75
N GLN A 21 18.05 -9.11 6.32
CA GLN A 21 18.80 -9.82 7.37
C GLN A 21 18.03 -9.96 8.69
N ILE A 22 17.01 -9.13 8.91
CA ILE A 22 16.14 -9.16 10.10
C ILE A 22 14.71 -9.59 9.74
N ALA A 23 14.53 -10.29 8.62
CA ALA A 23 13.21 -10.71 8.15
C ALA A 23 12.53 -11.74 9.06
N ASP A 24 13.31 -12.54 9.79
CA ASP A 24 12.84 -13.51 10.78
C ASP A 24 12.56 -12.86 12.16
N GLU A 25 13.03 -11.63 12.38
CA GLU A 25 12.75 -10.87 13.58
C GLU A 25 11.37 -10.21 13.54
N SER A 26 10.74 -10.09 14.71
CA SER A 26 9.50 -9.33 14.84
C SER A 26 9.76 -7.84 14.61
N PRO A 27 8.92 -7.14 13.83
CA PRO A 27 9.03 -5.70 13.65
C PRO A 27 9.02 -4.95 14.98
N LYS A 28 9.91 -3.97 15.10
CA LYS A 28 10.00 -3.15 16.31
C LYS A 28 8.72 -2.29 16.48
N PRO A 29 8.31 -1.96 17.73
CA PRO A 29 7.09 -1.20 17.98
C PRO A 29 7.05 0.18 17.30
N ASP A 30 8.19 0.83 17.13
CA ASP A 30 8.33 2.11 16.43
C ASP A 30 8.06 1.98 14.92
N ALA A 31 8.56 0.92 14.28
CA ALA A 31 8.26 0.61 12.88
C ALA A 31 6.77 0.32 12.68
N ILE A 32 6.16 -0.49 13.57
CA ILE A 32 4.72 -0.76 13.56
C ILE A 32 3.94 0.56 13.67
N ALA A 33 4.22 1.38 14.68
CA ALA A 33 3.52 2.65 14.90
C ALA A 33 3.68 3.61 13.71
N ARG A 34 4.87 3.66 13.08
CA ARG A 34 5.11 4.45 11.86
C ARG A 34 4.18 4.00 10.74
N TRP A 35 4.10 2.70 10.47
CA TRP A 35 3.29 2.14 9.41
C TRP A 35 1.79 2.30 9.66
N GLN A 36 1.34 2.19 10.91
CA GLN A 36 -0.03 2.51 11.28
C GLN A 36 -0.37 3.97 10.93
N LYS A 37 0.53 4.91 11.23
CA LYS A 37 0.31 6.34 10.94
C LYS A 37 0.35 6.65 9.44
N LEU A 38 1.30 6.06 8.71
CA LEU A 38 1.50 6.37 7.29
C LEU A 38 0.47 5.71 6.37
N PHE A 39 -0.03 4.53 6.73
CA PHE A 39 -0.85 3.71 5.83
C PHE A 39 -2.20 3.33 6.43
N ASN A 40 -2.53 3.82 7.63
CA ASN A 40 -3.74 3.50 8.37
C ASN A 40 -3.94 1.98 8.58
N TYR A 41 -2.86 1.23 8.71
CA TYR A 41 -2.91 -0.19 9.06
C TYR A 41 -3.19 -0.38 10.54
N ASN A 42 -3.85 -1.48 10.88
CA ASN A 42 -3.88 -1.92 12.27
C ASN A 42 -2.51 -2.52 12.69
N PRO A 43 -2.23 -2.70 13.99
CA PRO A 43 -0.91 -3.17 14.45
C PRO A 43 -0.52 -4.54 13.89
N MET A 44 -1.48 -5.46 13.77
CA MET A 44 -1.26 -6.82 13.30
C MET A 44 -1.00 -6.85 11.80
N GLU A 45 -1.77 -6.06 11.03
CA GLU A 45 -1.54 -5.83 9.61
C GLU A 45 -0.16 -5.21 9.35
N ALA A 46 0.18 -4.13 10.07
CA ALA A 46 1.48 -3.49 9.92
C ALA A 46 2.62 -4.48 10.21
N SER A 47 2.54 -5.25 11.30
CA SER A 47 3.55 -6.27 11.60
C SER A 47 3.65 -7.32 10.49
N SER A 48 2.52 -7.85 10.01
CA SER A 48 2.52 -8.89 8.99
C SER A 48 3.06 -8.40 7.65
N ILE A 49 2.70 -7.17 7.24
CA ILE A 49 3.16 -6.61 5.97
C ILE A 49 4.65 -6.27 6.03
N ILE A 50 5.15 -5.72 7.14
CA ILE A 50 6.60 -5.47 7.32
C ILE A 50 7.38 -6.78 7.20
N THR A 51 6.96 -7.82 7.94
CA THR A 51 7.62 -9.14 7.87
C THR A 51 7.59 -9.72 6.44
N ALA A 52 6.45 -9.65 5.76
CA ALA A 52 6.33 -10.12 4.38
C ALA A 52 7.23 -9.32 3.42
N GLN A 53 7.31 -8.01 3.58
CA GLN A 53 8.17 -7.14 2.77
C GLN A 53 9.66 -7.46 2.98
N ARG A 54 10.09 -7.67 4.22
CA ARG A 54 11.49 -8.04 4.52
C ARG A 54 11.89 -9.38 3.92
N ALA A 55 10.97 -10.35 3.92
CA ALA A 55 11.19 -11.68 3.36
C ALA A 55 11.16 -11.72 1.82
N ASP A 56 10.58 -10.71 1.15
CA ASP A 56 10.50 -10.67 -0.31
C ASP A 56 11.79 -10.12 -0.93
N LEU A 57 12.67 -11.02 -1.36
CA LEU A 57 13.89 -10.67 -2.10
C LEU A 57 13.63 -10.20 -3.53
N THR A 58 12.45 -10.50 -4.06
CA THR A 58 12.09 -10.16 -5.44
C THR A 58 11.57 -8.73 -5.56
N ARG A 59 11.23 -8.08 -4.44
CA ARG A 59 10.63 -6.75 -4.42
C ARG A 59 11.55 -5.69 -5.04
N PRO A 60 10.99 -4.70 -5.74
CA PRO A 60 11.75 -3.54 -6.18
C PRO A 60 12.21 -2.74 -4.96
N ARG A 61 13.51 -2.44 -4.92
CA ARG A 61 14.17 -1.60 -3.91
C ARG A 61 14.67 -0.34 -4.57
N ILE A 62 14.64 0.78 -3.86
CA ILE A 62 15.26 2.01 -4.37
C ILE A 62 16.77 1.93 -4.18
N THR A 63 17.54 2.59 -5.04
CA THR A 63 18.99 2.69 -4.86
C THR A 63 19.34 3.62 -3.70
N ASP A 64 20.60 3.57 -3.25
CA ASP A 64 21.09 4.49 -2.22
C ASP A 64 21.05 5.94 -2.71
N GLU A 65 21.38 6.18 -3.99
CA GLU A 65 21.30 7.52 -4.57
C GLU A 65 19.87 8.04 -4.61
N HIS A 66 18.89 7.20 -4.96
CA HIS A 66 17.48 7.59 -4.93
C HIS A 66 17.04 7.94 -3.51
N TRP A 67 17.42 7.12 -2.53
CA TRP A 67 17.10 7.41 -1.14
C TRP A 67 17.72 8.73 -0.68
N ASP A 68 18.99 8.98 -0.98
CA ASP A 68 19.68 10.22 -0.61
C ASP A 68 19.00 11.48 -1.17
N LEU A 69 18.44 11.39 -2.38
CA LEU A 69 17.71 12.51 -3.00
C LEU A 69 16.41 12.84 -2.27
N VAL A 70 15.65 11.83 -1.82
CA VAL A 70 14.32 12.03 -1.24
C VAL A 70 14.30 11.99 0.29
N ARG A 71 15.38 11.52 0.93
CA ARG A 71 15.47 11.23 2.38
C ARG A 71 14.93 12.38 3.23
N ALA A 72 15.44 13.59 3.02
CA ALA A 72 15.10 14.73 3.87
C ALA A 72 13.60 15.08 3.80
N GLU A 73 13.00 15.05 2.61
CA GLU A 73 11.58 15.31 2.41
C GLU A 73 10.73 14.19 3.04
N LYS A 74 11.09 12.93 2.80
CA LYS A 74 10.31 11.77 3.25
C LYS A 74 10.42 11.55 4.76
N GLU A 75 11.59 11.76 5.35
CA GLU A 75 11.76 11.72 6.81
C GLU A 75 10.97 12.84 7.50
N ALA A 76 10.85 14.03 6.89
CA ALA A 76 10.06 15.13 7.45
C ALA A 76 8.57 14.80 7.57
N VAL A 77 8.03 13.96 6.68
CA VAL A 77 6.65 13.45 6.77
C VAL A 77 6.55 12.08 7.47
N GLY A 78 7.66 11.59 8.04
CA GLY A 78 7.69 10.44 8.94
C GLY A 78 8.03 9.10 8.28
N TYR A 79 8.38 9.07 7.00
CA TYR A 79 8.87 7.86 6.34
C TYR A 79 10.31 7.55 6.77
N ASP A 80 10.62 6.26 6.85
CA ASP A 80 11.98 5.76 6.67
C ASP A 80 12.08 5.11 5.28
N ARG A 81 13.26 4.61 4.92
CA ARG A 81 13.48 3.97 3.62
C ARG A 81 12.51 2.81 3.38
N GLU A 82 12.30 1.95 4.38
CA GLU A 82 11.46 0.76 4.27
C GLU A 82 9.99 1.12 4.02
N ALA A 83 9.46 2.08 4.79
CA ALA A 83 8.12 2.59 4.60
C ALA A 83 7.97 3.32 3.24
N TYR A 84 9.01 4.03 2.79
CA TYR A 84 8.95 4.72 1.50
C TYR A 84 8.94 3.72 0.34
N GLU A 85 9.78 2.69 0.38
CA GLU A 85 9.73 1.59 -0.58
C GLU A 85 8.36 0.90 -0.60
N HIS A 86 7.75 0.68 0.58
CA HIS A 86 6.39 0.16 0.68
C HIS A 86 5.37 1.06 -0.02
N SER A 87 5.51 2.38 0.15
CA SER A 87 4.59 3.36 -0.45
C SER A 87 4.55 3.28 -1.97
N LEU A 88 5.70 3.06 -2.61
CA LEU A 88 5.83 2.90 -4.07
C LEU A 88 5.16 1.62 -4.59
N GLN A 89 4.86 0.67 -3.70
CA GLN A 89 4.19 -0.59 -4.04
C GLN A 89 2.70 -0.57 -3.72
N LEU A 90 2.21 0.46 -3.03
CA LEU A 90 0.82 0.51 -2.58
C LEU A 90 -0.17 0.44 -3.75
N GLY A 91 0.18 0.99 -4.92
CA GLY A 91 -0.67 0.90 -6.12
C GLY A 91 -0.88 -0.56 -6.57
N ASP A 92 0.15 -1.41 -6.47
CA ASP A 92 0.07 -2.83 -6.76
C ASP A 92 -0.60 -3.63 -5.65
N ILE A 93 -0.30 -3.31 -4.39
CA ILE A 93 -0.91 -3.93 -3.22
C ILE A 93 -2.41 -3.66 -3.21
N LEU A 94 -2.82 -2.42 -3.43
CA LEU A 94 -4.24 -2.06 -3.46
C LEU A 94 -4.95 -2.79 -4.59
N LYS A 95 -4.36 -2.89 -5.80
CA LYS A 95 -4.98 -3.67 -6.90
C LYS A 95 -5.14 -5.15 -6.55
N LYS A 96 -4.18 -5.74 -5.83
CA LYS A 96 -4.25 -7.14 -5.35
C LYS A 96 -5.27 -7.31 -4.22
N GLN A 97 -5.45 -6.29 -3.37
CA GLN A 97 -6.33 -6.32 -2.20
C GLN A 97 -7.74 -5.76 -2.49
N SER A 98 -7.92 -5.04 -3.59
CA SER A 98 -9.20 -4.51 -4.04
C SER A 98 -9.97 -5.63 -4.71
N ALA A 99 -10.69 -6.39 -3.91
CA ALA A 99 -11.75 -7.24 -4.41
C ALA A 99 -12.98 -6.36 -4.67
N THR A 100 -13.16 -6.01 -5.94
CA THR A 100 -14.39 -5.38 -6.45
C THR A 100 -15.51 -6.42 -6.36
N ILE A 101 -16.26 -6.42 -5.26
CA ILE A 101 -17.44 -7.29 -5.11
C ILE A 101 -18.67 -6.49 -5.53
N PRO A 102 -19.32 -6.84 -6.66
CA PRO A 102 -20.60 -6.26 -7.02
C PRO A 102 -21.66 -6.72 -6.02
N MET A 103 -22.22 -5.80 -5.27
CA MET A 103 -23.35 -6.04 -4.38
C MET A 103 -24.58 -5.27 -4.85
N LYS A 104 -25.77 -5.74 -4.48
CA LYS A 104 -27.01 -4.98 -4.67
C LYS A 104 -27.16 -3.97 -3.55
N GLY A 105 -27.20 -2.68 -3.90
CA GLY A 105 -27.57 -1.59 -3.00
C GLY A 105 -29.04 -1.67 -2.59
N ALA A 106 -29.45 -0.79 -1.68
CA ALA A 106 -30.82 -0.72 -1.18
C ALA A 106 -31.86 -0.54 -2.32
N ASP A 107 -31.46 0.15 -3.38
CA ASP A 107 -32.29 0.45 -4.55
C ASP A 107 -32.10 -0.55 -5.71
N GLY A 108 -31.37 -1.65 -5.46
CA GLY A 108 -31.04 -2.66 -6.47
C GLY A 108 -29.89 -2.29 -7.40
N GLU A 109 -29.24 -1.14 -7.19
CA GLU A 109 -28.05 -0.72 -7.92
C GLU A 109 -26.83 -1.62 -7.64
N VAL A 110 -25.90 -1.72 -8.59
CA VAL A 110 -24.65 -2.45 -8.38
C VAL A 110 -23.64 -1.52 -7.71
N MET A 111 -23.27 -1.85 -6.48
CA MET A 111 -22.26 -1.16 -5.70
C MET A 111 -20.99 -1.99 -5.63
N PHE A 112 -19.85 -1.30 -5.54
CA PHE A 112 -18.54 -1.90 -5.47
C PHE A 112 -17.89 -1.58 -4.14
N MET A 113 -17.34 -2.61 -3.51
CA MET A 113 -16.69 -2.52 -2.21
C MET A 113 -15.18 -2.38 -2.38
N PHE A 114 -14.58 -1.47 -1.62
CA PHE A 114 -13.13 -1.29 -1.50
C PHE A 114 -12.73 -1.41 -0.04
N ARG A 115 -11.58 -2.05 0.22
CA ARG A 115 -10.95 -2.01 1.55
C ARG A 115 -10.20 -0.69 1.71
N LEU A 116 -10.44 0.00 2.82
CA LEU A 116 -9.72 1.21 3.19
C LEU A 116 -8.39 0.83 3.84
N GLY A 117 -7.33 1.52 3.42
CA GLY A 117 -5.95 1.29 3.86
C GLY A 117 -4.95 1.63 2.74
N GLY A 118 -3.72 1.98 3.13
CA GLY A 118 -2.69 2.37 2.18
C GLY A 118 -3.06 3.61 1.37
N LEU A 119 -3.16 3.49 0.04
CA LEU A 119 -3.46 4.62 -0.85
C LEU A 119 -4.88 5.17 -0.71
N LEU A 120 -5.85 4.35 -0.31
CA LEU A 120 -7.24 4.76 -0.05
C LEU A 120 -7.54 4.55 1.43
N ASP A 121 -6.84 5.27 2.30
CA ASP A 121 -6.88 5.10 3.75
C ASP A 121 -8.18 5.57 4.42
N SER A 122 -9.01 6.35 3.74
CA SER A 122 -10.16 7.05 4.30
C SER A 122 -11.27 7.27 3.27
N VAL A 123 -12.52 7.37 3.75
CA VAL A 123 -13.67 7.69 2.88
C VAL A 123 -13.60 9.11 2.31
N GLU A 124 -12.93 10.03 2.99
CA GLU A 124 -12.64 11.38 2.52
C GLU A 124 -11.73 11.35 1.28
N LYS A 125 -10.67 10.54 1.33
CA LYS A 125 -9.77 10.35 0.19
C LYS A 125 -10.47 9.66 -0.97
N VAL A 126 -11.35 8.69 -0.69
CA VAL A 126 -12.19 8.08 -1.72
C VAL A 126 -13.13 9.11 -2.36
N LYS A 127 -13.75 9.99 -1.56
CA LYS A 127 -14.58 11.09 -2.06
C LYS A 127 -13.79 12.01 -2.99
N GLU A 128 -12.61 12.43 -2.57
CA GLU A 128 -11.73 13.31 -3.35
C GLU A 128 -11.35 12.66 -4.68
N VAL A 129 -10.80 11.44 -4.63
CA VAL A 129 -10.33 10.70 -5.80
C VAL A 129 -11.46 10.37 -6.78
N ALA A 130 -12.62 9.95 -6.28
CA ALA A 130 -13.77 9.62 -7.11
C ALA A 130 -14.60 10.86 -7.52
N GLY A 131 -14.26 12.05 -7.03
CA GLY A 131 -15.02 13.27 -7.24
C GLY A 131 -16.50 13.11 -6.85
N LEU A 132 -16.75 12.55 -5.66
CA LEU A 132 -18.10 12.36 -5.12
C LEU A 132 -18.57 13.65 -4.43
N GLU A 133 -19.86 13.95 -4.53
CA GLU A 133 -20.48 15.08 -3.82
C GLU A 133 -20.59 14.79 -2.32
N GLU A 134 -20.95 13.55 -1.97
CA GLU A 134 -21.11 13.06 -0.61
C GLU A 134 -20.00 12.08 -0.22
N VAL A 135 -19.76 11.96 1.09
CA VAL A 135 -18.79 11.00 1.62
C VAL A 135 -19.39 9.59 1.50
N PRO A 136 -18.68 8.62 0.89
CA PRO A 136 -19.18 7.27 0.76
C PRO A 136 -19.32 6.60 2.13
N VAL A 137 -20.22 5.62 2.21
CA VAL A 137 -20.49 4.91 3.47
C VAL A 137 -19.28 4.05 3.87
N GLU A 138 -18.72 4.30 5.05
CA GLU A 138 -17.75 3.42 5.70
C GLU A 138 -18.48 2.28 6.44
N LYS A 139 -17.95 1.06 6.33
CA LYS A 139 -18.32 -0.06 7.21
C LYS A 139 -17.07 -0.75 7.72
N GLU A 140 -17.14 -1.24 8.95
CA GLU A 140 -16.10 -2.04 9.57
C GLU A 140 -16.54 -3.50 9.68
N ALA A 141 -15.62 -4.42 9.44
CA ALA A 141 -15.80 -5.85 9.67
C ALA A 141 -14.55 -6.45 10.33
N TRP A 142 -14.72 -7.57 11.05
CA TRP A 142 -13.61 -8.27 11.70
C TRP A 142 -13.17 -9.48 10.89
N GLY A 143 -11.87 -9.56 10.61
CA GLY A 143 -11.22 -10.73 10.01
C GLY A 143 -10.18 -11.33 10.95
N GLU A 144 -9.40 -12.29 10.43
CA GLU A 144 -8.31 -12.95 11.18
C GLU A 144 -7.24 -11.97 11.65
N MET A 145 -7.01 -10.90 10.88
CA MET A 145 -6.02 -9.85 11.15
C MET A 145 -6.60 -8.67 11.97
N GLY A 146 -7.79 -8.84 12.55
CA GLY A 146 -8.49 -7.79 13.29
C GLY A 146 -9.49 -6.99 12.46
N PRO A 147 -9.86 -5.77 12.90
CA PRO A 147 -10.84 -4.94 12.19
C PRO A 147 -10.26 -4.43 10.86
N ALA A 148 -11.09 -4.46 9.84
CA ALA A 148 -10.84 -3.89 8.53
C ALA A 148 -12.00 -2.98 8.13
N LYS A 149 -11.67 -1.84 7.53
CA LYS A 149 -12.63 -0.83 7.09
C LYS A 149 -12.84 -0.93 5.59
N PHE A 150 -14.06 -0.65 5.15
CA PHE A 150 -14.49 -0.76 3.76
C PHE A 150 -15.35 0.43 3.38
N CYS A 151 -15.29 0.83 2.11
CA CYS A 151 -16.20 1.80 1.52
C CYS A 151 -16.95 1.21 0.32
N PHE A 152 -18.14 1.76 0.05
CA PHE A 152 -18.98 1.34 -1.08
C PHE A 152 -19.15 2.49 -2.05
N VAL A 153 -18.94 2.22 -3.33
CA VAL A 153 -19.01 3.23 -4.40
C VAL A 153 -19.73 2.67 -5.62
N SER A 154 -20.27 3.57 -6.45
CA SER A 154 -20.91 3.18 -7.71
C SER A 154 -19.87 2.76 -8.77
N LYS A 155 -20.33 2.18 -9.88
CA LYS A 155 -19.46 1.81 -11.03
C LYS A 155 -18.64 2.98 -11.57
N ASN A 156 -19.25 4.17 -11.64
CA ASN A 156 -18.58 5.37 -12.15
C ASN A 156 -17.44 5.78 -11.22
N ALA A 157 -17.72 5.84 -9.92
CA ALA A 157 -16.73 6.16 -8.90
C ALA A 157 -15.59 5.14 -8.86
N GLN A 158 -15.89 3.84 -9.00
CA GLN A 158 -14.86 2.81 -9.17
C GLN A 158 -13.93 3.13 -10.35
N GLY A 159 -14.48 3.47 -11.52
CA GLY A 159 -13.66 3.75 -12.71
C GLY A 159 -12.66 4.89 -12.48
N LYS A 160 -13.11 5.97 -11.83
CA LYS A 160 -12.24 7.10 -11.46
C LYS A 160 -11.15 6.71 -10.47
N ILE A 161 -11.48 5.88 -9.48
CA ILE A 161 -10.49 5.37 -8.51
C ILE A 161 -9.44 4.53 -9.24
N GLU A 162 -9.86 3.64 -10.15
CA GLU A 162 -8.94 2.83 -10.94
C GLU A 162 -8.04 3.68 -11.85
N GLU A 163 -8.58 4.72 -12.48
CA GLU A 163 -7.82 5.68 -13.28
C GLU A 163 -6.79 6.45 -12.43
N TRP A 164 -7.19 6.94 -11.26
CA TRP A 164 -6.29 7.62 -10.32
C TRP A 164 -5.15 6.69 -9.86
N LEU A 165 -5.46 5.43 -9.54
CA LEU A 165 -4.44 4.44 -9.19
C LEU A 165 -3.47 4.15 -10.32
N GLN A 166 -3.91 4.23 -11.58
CA GLN A 166 -3.01 4.14 -12.74
C GLN A 166 -2.11 5.37 -12.85
N GLN A 167 -2.62 6.57 -12.58
CA GLN A 167 -1.85 7.81 -12.63
C GLN A 167 -0.77 7.87 -11.55
N GLN A 168 -1.09 7.48 -10.31
CA GLN A 168 -0.11 7.45 -9.21
C GLN A 168 1.10 6.54 -9.53
N ARG A 169 0.87 5.40 -10.19
CA ARG A 169 1.95 4.50 -10.65
C ARG A 169 2.88 5.12 -11.70
N VAL A 170 2.42 6.10 -12.47
CA VAL A 170 3.22 6.78 -13.50
C VAL A 170 4.05 7.90 -12.87
N GLU A 171 3.51 8.60 -11.89
CA GLU A 171 4.21 9.64 -11.15
C GLU A 171 5.31 9.07 -10.25
N GLU A 172 5.08 7.92 -9.62
CA GLU A 172 6.08 7.24 -8.76
C GLU A 172 7.26 6.61 -9.55
N LYS A 173 7.14 6.48 -10.87
CA LYS A 173 8.18 5.91 -11.77
C LYS A 173 9.03 6.97 -12.49
N ARG A 174 8.74 8.26 -12.29
CA ARG A 174 9.50 9.38 -12.87
C ARG A 174 10.49 9.95 -11.86
#